data_AF-A0A0V0YI98-F1
#
_entry.id   AF-A0A0V0YI98-F1
#
_cell.length_a   1.000
_cell.length_b   1.000
_cell.length_c   1.000
_cell.angle_alpha   90.00
_cell.angle_beta   90.00
_cell.angle_gamma   90.00
#
_symmetry.space_group_name_H-M   'P 1'
#
loop_
_entity.id
_entity.type
_entity.pdbx_description
1 polymer ?
#
loop_
_entity_poly.entity_id
_entity_poly.type
_entity_poly.pdbx_seq_one_letter_code
_entity_poly.pdbx_strand_id
1 'polypeptide(L)'
;MKFAEHLSTHLTPEWRKQYIQYELLKAMLYEMVESAPAAETSAHSRERYLHRRDEEFFELCLEELKKIDLFFNRKMAEARERHRELTFELEHLQTLRPEREGQGFKAGAKKLLFRPSLAKLVAIQRGQDDHDHDVRTMKQLRE
;
A
#
# COMPACT_ATOMS: atom_id res chain seq x y z
N MET A 1 -12.34 -1.60 24.91
CA MET A 1 -11.17 -2.44 24.56
C MET A 1 -9.94 -1.56 24.43
N LYS A 2 -8.72 -2.09 24.63
CA LYS A 2 -7.44 -1.34 24.57
C LYS A 2 -6.77 -1.36 23.19
N PHE A 3 -7.56 -1.35 22.11
CA PHE A 3 -7.03 -1.49 20.75
C PHE A 3 -6.10 -0.33 20.36
N ALA A 4 -6.41 0.90 20.76
CA ALA A 4 -5.59 2.06 20.42
C ALA A 4 -4.17 1.98 21.02
N GLU A 5 -4.06 1.55 22.28
CA GLU A 5 -2.78 1.28 22.95
C GLU A 5 -2.02 0.20 22.18
N HIS A 6 -2.68 -0.91 21.85
CA HIS A 6 -2.08 -2.01 21.10
C HIS A 6 -1.61 -1.57 19.70
N LEU A 7 -2.43 -0.84 18.97
CA LEU A 7 -2.08 -0.29 17.66
C LEU A 7 -0.84 0.61 17.76
N SER A 8 -0.84 1.57 18.68
CA SER A 8 0.24 2.55 18.84
C SER A 8 1.61 1.93 19.15
N THR A 9 1.63 0.82 19.89
CA THR A 9 2.86 0.11 20.29
C THR A 9 3.46 -0.72 19.17
N HIS A 10 2.68 -1.11 18.17
CA HIS A 10 3.11 -1.98 17.06
C HIS A 10 3.30 -1.22 15.73
N LEU A 11 3.25 0.11 15.76
CA LEU A 11 3.49 0.91 14.56
C LEU A 11 4.98 0.97 14.23
N THR A 12 5.31 0.75 12.95
CA THR A 12 6.61 1.16 12.40
C THR A 12 6.73 2.69 12.50
N PRO A 13 7.69 3.24 13.27
CA PRO A 13 7.77 4.68 13.53
C PRO A 13 7.81 5.55 12.27
N GLU A 14 8.52 5.08 11.24
CA GLU A 14 8.70 5.75 9.96
C GLU A 14 7.38 5.85 9.17
N TRP A 15 6.42 4.98 9.45
CA TRP A 15 5.16 4.88 8.73
C TRP A 15 3.96 5.33 9.55
N ARG A 16 4.17 5.86 10.76
CA ARG A 16 3.11 6.23 11.71
C ARG A 16 1.97 7.04 11.05
N LYS A 17 2.29 7.98 10.16
CA LYS A 17 1.30 8.84 9.47
C LYS A 17 0.44 8.09 8.45
N GLN A 18 0.86 6.92 8.00
CA GLN A 18 0.21 6.12 6.96
C GLN A 18 -0.77 5.10 7.54
N TYR A 19 -0.69 4.81 8.85
CA TYR A 19 -1.68 4.00 9.55
C TYR A 19 -3.00 4.75 9.74
N ILE A 20 -4.06 3.97 10.04
CA ILE A 20 -5.38 4.50 10.37
C ILE A 20 -5.31 5.42 11.59
N GLN A 21 -5.95 6.59 11.51
CA GLN A 21 -6.14 7.53 12.61
C GLN A 21 -7.25 7.06 13.56
N TYR A 22 -7.01 5.94 14.23
CA TYR A 22 -8.03 5.27 15.05
C TYR A 22 -8.58 6.16 16.17
N GLU A 23 -7.73 6.93 16.86
CA GLU A 23 -8.18 7.84 17.93
C GLU A 23 -9.04 8.98 17.40
N LEU A 24 -8.76 9.48 16.19
CA LEU A 24 -9.58 10.52 15.55
C LEU A 24 -10.99 10.00 15.23
N LEU A 25 -11.07 8.83 14.57
CA LEU A 25 -12.33 8.16 14.24
C LEU A 25 -13.14 7.85 15.51
N LYS A 26 -12.46 7.38 16.57
CA LYS A 26 -13.08 7.10 17.86
C LYS A 26 -13.60 8.38 18.54
N ALA A 27 -12.83 9.47 18.51
CA ALA A 27 -13.25 10.75 19.05
C ALA A 27 -14.50 11.29 18.33
N MET A 28 -14.55 11.14 17.00
CA MET A 28 -15.70 11.53 16.19
C MET A 28 -16.97 10.76 16.59
N LEU A 29 -16.86 9.46 16.87
CA LEU A 29 -17.98 8.65 17.36
C LEU A 29 -18.46 9.11 18.74
N TYR A 30 -17.56 9.47 19.65
CA TYR A 30 -17.96 10.02 20.95
C TYR A 30 -18.68 11.37 20.79
N GLU A 31 -18.17 12.25 19.94
CA GLU A 31 -18.80 13.53 19.63
C GLU A 31 -20.20 13.34 19.03
N MET A 32 -20.37 12.38 18.10
CA MET A 32 -21.68 12.04 17.53
C MET A 32 -22.70 11.63 18.57
N VAL A 33 -22.28 10.86 19.58
CA VAL A 33 -23.14 10.40 20.66
C VAL A 33 -23.45 11.54 21.63
N GLU A 34 -22.46 12.37 21.96
CA GLU A 34 -22.62 13.50 22.88
C GLU A 34 -23.52 14.60 22.30
N SER A 35 -23.39 14.86 21.00
CA SER A 35 -24.22 15.84 20.28
C SER A 35 -25.54 15.27 19.75
N ALA A 36 -25.85 14.01 20.06
CA ALA A 36 -27.08 13.37 19.62
C ALA A 36 -28.32 14.10 20.17
N PRO A 37 -29.36 14.33 19.35
CA PRO A 37 -30.58 14.97 19.81
C PRO A 37 -31.25 14.15 20.91
N ALA A 38 -31.83 14.84 21.91
CA ALA A 38 -32.53 14.20 23.02
C ALA A 38 -33.66 13.26 22.56
N ALA A 39 -34.00 12.27 23.37
CA ALA A 39 -35.03 11.28 23.06
C ALA A 39 -36.41 11.89 22.79
N GLU A 40 -36.69 13.07 23.37
CA GLU A 40 -37.94 13.83 23.17
C GLU A 40 -38.03 14.53 21.80
N THR A 41 -36.93 14.55 21.03
CA THR A 41 -36.90 15.14 19.68
C THR A 41 -37.64 14.24 18.69
N SER A 42 -38.29 14.86 17.69
CA SER A 42 -39.01 14.12 16.64
C SER A 42 -38.13 13.03 16.00
N ALA A 43 -38.72 11.87 15.72
CA ALA A 43 -38.01 10.73 15.12
C ALA A 43 -37.33 11.11 13.80
N HIS A 44 -38.01 11.90 12.96
CA HIS A 44 -37.49 12.37 11.68
C HIS A 44 -36.25 13.27 11.83
N SER A 45 -36.23 14.15 12.84
CA SER A 45 -35.05 14.99 13.12
C SER A 45 -33.85 14.16 13.57
N ARG A 46 -34.07 13.10 14.37
CA ARG A 46 -33.00 12.20 14.81
C ARG A 46 -32.44 11.38 13.65
N GLU A 47 -33.30 10.84 12.79
CA GLU A 47 -32.88 10.09 11.61
C GLU A 47 -32.04 10.96 10.67
N ARG A 48 -32.48 12.20 10.41
CA ARG A 48 -31.72 13.15 9.59
C ARG A 48 -30.36 13.49 10.21
N TYR A 49 -30.28 13.60 11.54
CA TYR A 49 -29.02 13.82 12.24
C TYR A 49 -28.07 12.63 12.07
N LEU A 50 -28.55 11.41 12.29
CA LEU A 50 -27.77 10.19 12.13
C LEU A 50 -27.25 10.04 10.70
N HIS A 51 -28.13 10.21 9.70
CA HIS A 51 -27.73 10.11 8.29
C HIS A 51 -26.60 11.06 7.93
N ARG A 52 -26.68 12.33 8.36
CA ARG A 52 -25.62 13.31 8.11
C ARG A 52 -24.30 12.91 8.78
N ARG A 53 -24.36 12.48 10.04
CA ARG A 53 -23.15 12.09 10.77
C ARG A 53 -22.55 10.79 10.22
N ASP A 54 -23.37 9.85 9.79
CA ASP A 54 -22.92 8.63 9.11
C ASP A 54 -22.18 8.99 7.80
N GLU A 55 -22.72 9.89 6.99
CA GLU A 55 -22.04 10.38 5.77
C GLU A 55 -20.66 10.96 6.08
N GLU A 56 -20.57 11.87 7.06
CA GLU A 56 -19.31 12.48 7.49
C GLU A 56 -18.31 11.44 8.03
N PHE A 57 -18.79 10.45 8.79
CA PHE A 57 -17.96 9.37 9.32
C PHE A 57 -17.41 8.47 8.21
N PHE A 58 -18.26 8.05 7.28
CA PHE A 58 -17.87 7.17 6.19
C PHE A 58 -16.96 7.88 5.19
N GLU A 59 -17.13 9.18 4.97
CA GLU A 59 -16.19 9.97 4.18
C GLU A 59 -14.77 9.92 4.79
N LEU A 60 -14.64 10.15 6.10
CA LEU A 60 -13.36 10.02 6.80
C LEU A 60 -12.79 8.59 6.73
N CYS A 61 -13.63 7.56 6.84
CA CYS A 61 -13.20 6.17 6.70
C CYS A 61 -12.68 5.87 5.29
N LEU A 62 -13.33 6.41 4.25
CA LEU A 62 -12.90 6.26 2.87
C LEU A 62 -11.58 6.98 2.61
N GLU A 63 -11.37 8.16 3.17
CA GLU A 63 -10.10 8.88 3.09
C GLU A 63 -8.95 8.09 3.73
N GLU A 64 -9.17 7.57 4.94
CA GLU A 64 -8.20 6.77 5.67
C GLU A 64 -7.89 5.44 4.96
N LEU A 65 -8.91 4.77 4.40
CA LEU A 65 -8.73 3.56 3.59
C LEU A 65 -7.90 3.85 2.33
N LYS A 66 -8.26 4.89 1.58
CA LYS A 66 -7.55 5.29 0.36
C LYS A 66 -6.08 5.61 0.64
N LYS A 67 -5.80 6.29 1.75
CA LYS A 67 -4.43 6.56 2.21
C LYS A 67 -3.65 5.26 2.44
N ILE A 68 -4.24 4.32 3.16
CA ILE A 68 -3.60 3.03 3.47
C ILE A 68 -3.35 2.24 2.18
N ASP A 69 -4.34 2.15 1.29
CA ASP A 69 -4.22 1.42 0.03
C ASP A 69 -3.11 2.00 -0.86
N LEU A 70 -3.04 3.33 -0.98
CA LEU A 70 -1.98 3.99 -1.75
C LEU A 70 -0.60 3.69 -1.16
N PHE A 71 -0.46 3.78 0.16
CA PHE A 71 0.80 3.48 0.84
C PHE A 71 1.22 2.02 0.67
N PHE A 72 0.27 1.09 0.89
CA PHE A 72 0.49 -0.34 0.79
C PHE A 72 0.88 -0.74 -0.62
N ASN A 73 0.14 -0.29 -1.63
CA ASN A 73 0.44 -0.59 -3.04
C ASN A 73 1.81 -0.07 -3.46
N ARG A 74 2.19 1.14 -2.99
CA ARG A 74 3.54 1.66 -3.22
C ARG A 74 4.61 0.78 -2.58
N LYS A 75 4.42 0.35 -1.34
CA LYS A 75 5.39 -0.53 -0.64
C LYS A 75 5.49 -1.91 -1.27
N MET A 76 4.37 -2.46 -1.75
CA MET A 76 4.34 -3.71 -2.49
C MET A 76 5.09 -3.60 -3.83
N ALA A 77 4.94 -2.49 -4.55
CA ALA A 77 5.68 -2.25 -5.78
C ALA A 77 7.19 -2.12 -5.51
N GLU A 78 7.59 -1.35 -4.50
CA GLU A 78 8.99 -1.20 -4.06
C GLU A 78 9.61 -2.55 -3.69
N ALA A 79 8.90 -3.38 -2.93
CA ALA A 79 9.37 -4.71 -2.54
C ALA A 79 9.51 -5.66 -3.73
N ARG A 80 8.55 -5.66 -4.67
CA ARG A 80 8.62 -6.45 -5.90
C ARG A 80 9.81 -6.04 -6.77
N GLU A 81 10.07 -4.74 -6.89
CA GLU A 81 11.20 -4.24 -7.65
C GLU A 81 12.52 -4.64 -6.98
N ARG A 82 12.65 -4.44 -5.67
CA ARG A 82 13.85 -4.83 -4.93
C ARG A 82 14.12 -6.33 -5.02
N HIS A 83 13.06 -7.14 -5.00
CA HIS A 83 13.18 -8.59 -5.21
C HIS A 83 13.74 -8.91 -6.60
N ARG A 84 13.21 -8.29 -7.67
CA ARG A 84 13.71 -8.50 -9.04
C ARG A 84 15.18 -8.12 -9.18
N GLU A 85 15.58 -6.98 -8.64
CA GLU A 85 16.99 -6.54 -8.63
C GLU A 85 17.89 -7.58 -7.96
N LEU A 86 17.51 -8.04 -6.76
CA LEU A 86 18.28 -9.02 -6.00
C LEU A 86 18.35 -10.39 -6.70
N THR A 87 17.26 -10.83 -7.33
CA THR A 87 17.25 -12.06 -8.13
C THR A 87 18.20 -11.94 -9.31
N PHE A 88 18.16 -10.82 -10.04
CA PHE A 88 19.07 -10.58 -11.16
C PHE A 88 20.55 -10.53 -10.72
N GLU A 89 20.86 -9.84 -9.61
CA GLU A 89 22.21 -9.81 -9.04
C GLU A 89 22.70 -11.22 -8.68
N LEU A 90 21.83 -12.04 -8.08
CA LEU A 90 22.15 -13.41 -7.70
C LEU A 90 22.41 -14.31 -8.91
N GLU A 91 21.54 -14.28 -9.92
CA GLU A 91 21.70 -15.02 -11.17
C GLU A 91 22.99 -14.61 -11.90
N HIS A 92 23.29 -13.31 -11.93
CA HIS A 92 24.52 -12.80 -12.51
C HIS A 92 25.77 -13.30 -11.77
N LEU A 93 25.77 -13.31 -10.43
CA LEU A 93 26.89 -13.84 -9.65
C LEU A 93 27.05 -15.36 -9.82
N GLN A 94 25.95 -16.11 -9.97
CA GLN A 94 26.00 -17.54 -10.24
C GLN A 94 26.61 -17.85 -11.60
N THR A 95 26.24 -17.10 -12.65
CA THR A 95 26.82 -17.25 -13.99
C THR A 95 28.27 -16.80 -14.07
N LEU A 96 28.67 -15.79 -13.28
CA LEU A 96 30.06 -15.35 -13.12
C LEU A 96 30.89 -16.22 -12.16
N ARG A 97 30.33 -17.29 -11.60
CA ARG A 97 31.09 -18.33 -10.90
C ARG A 97 31.49 -19.37 -11.94
N PRO A 98 32.58 -19.18 -12.72
CA PRO A 98 33.12 -20.32 -13.43
C PRO A 98 33.51 -21.35 -12.38
N GLU A 99 33.30 -22.62 -12.70
CA GLU A 99 33.91 -23.79 -12.08
C GLU A 99 35.33 -23.46 -11.61
N ARG A 100 35.47 -22.99 -10.36
CA ARG A 100 36.75 -22.92 -9.66
C ARG A 100 36.86 -24.12 -8.74
N GLU A 101 36.62 -25.28 -9.30
CA GLU A 101 37.30 -26.50 -8.85
C GLU A 101 38.56 -26.62 -9.69
N GLY A 102 39.66 -26.08 -9.18
CA GLY A 102 40.98 -26.21 -9.78
C GLY A 102 41.63 -24.89 -10.18
N GLN A 103 42.86 -24.70 -9.69
CA GLN A 103 43.82 -23.67 -10.08
C GLN A 103 43.58 -22.26 -9.52
N GLY A 104 44.42 -21.94 -8.52
CA GLY A 104 44.47 -20.64 -7.89
C GLY A 104 44.74 -19.51 -8.89
N PHE A 105 44.02 -18.41 -8.72
CA PHE A 105 44.23 -17.21 -9.52
C PHE A 105 44.27 -15.98 -8.63
N LYS A 106 45.48 -15.43 -8.43
CA LYS A 106 45.70 -14.06 -8.00
C LYS A 106 45.28 -13.14 -9.14
N ALA A 107 44.22 -12.34 -8.98
CA ALA A 107 43.95 -11.21 -9.89
C ALA A 107 43.13 -10.14 -9.19
N GLY A 108 43.59 -8.90 -9.34
CA GLY A 108 43.20 -7.73 -8.58
C GLY A 108 41.73 -7.35 -8.69
N ALA A 109 41.28 -6.69 -7.62
CA ALA A 109 40.02 -5.98 -7.50
C ALA A 109 39.79 -5.05 -8.71
N LYS A 110 38.89 -5.45 -9.61
CA LYS A 110 38.38 -4.57 -10.66
C LYS A 110 36.97 -4.13 -10.28
N LYS A 111 36.92 -2.89 -9.77
CA LYS A 111 35.79 -1.96 -9.66
C LYS A 111 34.41 -2.57 -9.91
N LEU A 112 33.69 -2.80 -8.81
CA LEU A 112 32.23 -2.81 -8.79
C LEU A 112 31.75 -1.45 -9.30
N LEU A 113 31.32 -1.38 -10.55
CA LEU A 113 30.59 -0.23 -11.06
C LEU A 113 29.19 -0.26 -10.45
N PHE A 114 29.09 0.31 -9.25
CA PHE A 114 27.84 0.76 -8.65
C PHE A 114 27.14 1.68 -9.67
N ARG A 115 26.08 1.19 -10.33
CA ARG A 115 25.30 2.03 -11.24
C ARG A 115 24.38 2.94 -10.40
N PRO A 116 24.27 4.24 -10.75
CA PRO A 116 23.46 5.17 -9.99
C PRO A 116 21.96 4.89 -10.18
N SER A 117 21.22 5.17 -9.10
CA SER A 117 19.76 5.12 -8.95
C SER A 117 18.96 5.49 -10.22
N LEU A 118 17.92 4.69 -10.50
CA LEU A 118 17.04 4.74 -11.67
C LEU A 118 16.00 5.87 -11.68
N ALA A 119 16.36 7.09 -11.27
CA ALA A 119 15.57 8.28 -11.62
C ALA A 119 15.45 8.49 -13.16
N LYS A 120 16.21 7.71 -13.96
CA LYS A 120 16.25 7.78 -15.43
C LYS A 120 15.44 6.71 -16.19
N LEU A 121 14.88 5.68 -15.55
CA LEU A 121 14.10 4.65 -16.27
C LEU A 121 12.59 4.96 -16.37
N VAL A 122 12.08 5.87 -15.54
CA VAL A 122 10.65 6.25 -15.52
C VAL A 122 10.22 7.02 -16.79
N ALA A 123 11.17 7.51 -17.59
CA ALA A 123 10.85 8.23 -18.84
C ALA A 123 10.45 7.33 -20.02
N ILE A 124 10.58 6.01 -19.91
CA ILE A 124 10.34 5.08 -21.04
C ILE A 124 8.95 4.42 -20.99
N GLN A 125 8.23 4.46 -19.86
CA GLN A 125 6.95 3.77 -19.70
C GLN A 125 5.69 4.62 -20.02
N ARG A 126 5.83 5.74 -20.75
CA ARG A 126 4.70 6.62 -21.14
C ARG A 126 4.22 6.43 -22.59
N GLY A 127 4.57 5.32 -23.24
CA GLY A 127 4.23 5.10 -24.65
C GLY A 127 3.95 3.64 -24.98
N GLN A 128 3.04 3.00 -24.26
CA GLN A 128 2.51 1.70 -24.65
C GLN A 128 1.16 1.41 -23.95
N ASP A 129 0.20 2.30 -24.18
CA ASP A 129 -1.21 1.97 -24.09
C ASP A 129 -1.66 1.64 -25.51
N ASP A 130 -1.70 0.35 -25.86
CA ASP A 130 -2.49 -0.23 -26.97
C ASP A 130 -2.28 -1.75 -26.99
N HIS A 131 -3.17 -2.50 -26.34
CA HIS A 131 -3.96 -3.52 -27.02
C HIS A 131 -4.99 -4.17 -26.09
N ASP A 132 -6.22 -3.82 -26.41
CA ASP A 132 -7.47 -4.52 -26.16
C ASP A 132 -7.41 -6.02 -26.53
N HIS A 133 -7.67 -6.93 -25.58
CA HIS A 133 -8.35 -8.23 -25.76
C HIS A 133 -8.35 -9.06 -24.46
N ASP A 134 -9.44 -8.97 -23.69
CA ASP A 134 -10.19 -10.15 -23.24
C ASP A 134 -11.42 -9.76 -22.41
N VAL A 135 -12.48 -9.33 -23.12
CA VAL A 135 -13.86 -9.31 -22.60
C VAL A 135 -14.74 -10.02 -23.61
N ARG A 136 -14.43 -11.28 -23.94
CA ARG A 136 -15.34 -12.10 -24.75
C ARG A 136 -15.17 -13.61 -24.59
N THR A 137 -15.18 -14.12 -23.37
CA THR A 137 -15.20 -15.58 -23.15
C THR A 137 -15.86 -16.01 -21.85
N MET A 138 -16.92 -15.34 -21.40
CA MET A 138 -17.75 -15.82 -20.27
C MET A 138 -19.24 -15.51 -20.47
N LYS A 139 -19.78 -15.82 -21.65
CA LYS A 139 -21.25 -15.78 -21.87
C LYS A 139 -21.77 -16.78 -22.91
N GLN A 140 -21.21 -17.97 -22.93
CA GLN A 140 -21.82 -19.16 -23.54
C GLN A 140 -21.51 -20.36 -22.64
N LEU A 141 -22.35 -20.54 -21.61
CA LEU A 141 -22.57 -21.78 -20.85
C LEU A 141 -23.65 -21.47 -19.80
N ARG A 142 -24.87 -21.26 -20.29
CA ARG A 142 -26.11 -21.46 -19.55
C ARG A 142 -27.20 -21.73 -20.59
N GLU A 143 -27.36 -23.02 -20.87
CA GLU A 143 -28.68 -23.61 -21.00
C GLU A 143 -29.48 -23.35 -19.70
#